data_AF-K7HIU7-F1
#
_entry.id   AF-K7HIU7-F1
#
_cell.length_a   1.000
_cell.length_b   1.000
_cell.length_c   1.000
_cell.angle_alpha   90.00
_cell.angle_beta   90.00
_cell.angle_gamma   90.00
#
_symmetry.space_group_name_H-M   'P 1'
#
loop_
_entity.id
_entity.type
_entity.pdbx_description
1 polymer ?
#
loop_
_entity_poly.entity_id
_entity_poly.type
_entity_poly.pdbx_seq_one_letter_code
_entity_poly.pdbx_strand_id
1 'polypeptide(L)' 'MIRLVDVDQIQQRNTHSWTLDACLDQLYETLSFVKSQMPRDGVSLKFTAVHGTTYVSPSFYGDYIVPANFLRIFPF' A
#
# COMPACT_ATOMS: atom_id res chain seq x y z
N MET A 1 28.69 17.93 -7.39
CA MET A 1 27.67 18.78 -8.04
C MET A 1 26.31 18.19 -7.73
N ILE A 2 25.50 18.87 -6.92
CA ILE A 2 24.14 18.42 -6.59
C ILE A 2 23.19 19.02 -7.63
N ARG A 3 22.28 18.22 -8.20
CA ARG A 3 21.26 18.70 -9.14
C ARG A 3 19.89 18.58 -8.48
N LEU A 4 19.16 19.69 -8.42
CA LEU A 4 17.76 19.71 -8.05
C LEU A 4 16.95 19.29 -9.29
N VAL A 5 16.05 18.34 -9.12
CA VAL A 5 15.13 17.88 -10.16
C VAL A 5 13.74 18.07 -9.62
N ASP A 6 12.93 18.82 -10.36
CA ASP A 6 11.52 18.99 -10.05
C ASP A 6 10.75 17.70 -10.35
N VAL A 7 9.75 17.36 -9.55
CA VAL A 7 8.99 16.11 -9.67
C VAL A 7 8.33 16.01 -11.04
N ASP A 8 7.79 17.12 -11.54
CA ASP A 8 7.15 17.19 -12.87
C ASP A 8 8.14 16.91 -14.01
N GLN A 9 9.42 17.20 -13.80
CA GLN A 9 10.48 16.93 -14.79
C GLN A 9 10.94 15.47 -14.78
N ILE A 10 10.64 14.70 -13.72
CA ILE A 10 10.99 13.27 -13.65
C ILE A 10 10.16 12.50 -14.68
N GLN A 11 8.87 12.82 -14.81
CA GLN A 11 8.00 12.17 -15.79
C GLN A 11 8.44 12.46 -17.23
N GLN A 12 8.77 13.71 -17.54
CA GLN A 12 9.18 14.13 -18.89
C GLN A 12 10.53 13.54 -19.33
N ARG A 13 11.39 13.20 -18.37
CA ARG A 13 12.72 12.60 -18.63
C ARG A 13 12.70 11.08 -18.53
N ASN A 14 11.55 10.48 -18.26
CA ASN A 14 11.46 9.05 -18.09
C ASN A 14 11.58 8.33 -19.44
N THR A 15 12.58 7.48 -19.57
CA THR A 15 12.80 6.63 -20.75
C THR A 15 12.41 5.17 -20.50
N HIS A 16 11.90 4.86 -19.30
CA HIS A 16 11.41 3.52 -18.98
C HIS A 16 9.98 3.30 -19.49
N SER A 17 9.58 2.03 -19.52
CA SER A 17 8.24 1.58 -19.93
C SER A 17 7.14 1.87 -18.91
N TRP A 18 7.48 2.26 -17.67
CA TRP A 18 6.48 2.62 -16.66
C TRP A 18 6.08 4.08 -16.83
N THR A 19 4.77 4.35 -16.74
CA THR A 19 4.21 5.71 -16.77
C THR A 19 3.65 6.06 -15.39
N LEU A 20 3.56 7.35 -15.08
CA LEU A 20 2.93 7.81 -13.83
C LEU A 20 1.49 7.29 -13.74
N ASP A 21 0.73 7.40 -14.83
CA ASP A 21 -0.67 6.94 -14.89
C ASP A 21 -0.77 5.45 -14.60
N ALA A 22 0.08 4.60 -15.21
CA ALA A 22 0.08 3.17 -14.94
C ALA A 22 0.45 2.84 -13.47
N CYS A 23 1.35 3.62 -12.87
CA CYS A 23 1.68 3.48 -11.45
C CYS A 23 0.50 3.88 -10.55
N LEU A 24 -0.22 4.94 -10.90
CA LEU A 24 -1.41 5.39 -10.17
C LEU A 24 -2.54 4.37 -10.30
N ASP A 25 -2.79 3.85 -11.50
CA ASP A 25 -3.81 2.82 -11.74
C ASP A 25 -3.53 1.56 -10.90
N GLN A 26 -2.30 1.06 -10.94
CA GLN A 26 -1.90 -0.09 -10.12
C GLN A 26 -2.05 0.17 -8.62
N LEU A 27 -1.77 1.41 -8.16
CA LEU A 27 -1.98 1.80 -6.77
C LEU A 27 -3.47 1.76 -6.40
N TYR A 28 -4.34 2.32 -7.24
CA TYR A 28 -5.78 2.32 -7.03
C TYR A 28 -6.35 0.89 -6.99
N GLU A 29 -5.92 0.03 -7.91
CA GLU A 29 -6.32 -1.38 -7.93
C GLU A 29 -5.90 -2.09 -6.65
N THR A 30 -4.64 -1.89 -6.22
CA THR A 30 -4.10 -2.51 -5.00
C THR A 30 -4.87 -2.05 -3.76
N LEU A 31 -5.13 -0.75 -3.61
CA LEU A 31 -5.88 -0.21 -2.47
C LEU A 31 -7.33 -0.68 -2.47
N SER A 32 -7.95 -0.77 -3.65
CA SER A 32 -9.30 -1.30 -3.82
C SER A 32 -9.38 -2.77 -3.43
N PHE A 33 -8.39 -3.57 -3.83
CA PHE A 33 -8.26 -4.97 -3.42
C PHE A 33 -8.12 -5.08 -1.89
N VAL A 34 -7.18 -4.36 -1.28
CA VAL A 34 -6.98 -4.36 0.18
C VAL A 34 -8.28 -4.04 0.92
N LYS A 35 -8.98 -2.98 0.49
CA LYS A 35 -10.26 -2.57 1.06
C LYS A 35 -11.32 -3.66 0.94
N SER A 36 -11.41 -4.35 -0.20
CA SER A 36 -12.37 -5.44 -0.42
C SER A 36 -12.15 -6.63 0.52
N GLN A 37 -10.91 -6.84 0.98
CA GLN A 37 -10.54 -7.95 1.85
C GLN A 37 -10.66 -7.64 3.34
N MET A 38 -11.01 -6.41 3.73
CA MET A 38 -11.20 -5.99 5.12
C MET A 38 -12.70 -5.85 5.48
N PRO A 39 -13.46 -6.96 5.60
CA PRO A 39 -14.90 -6.91 5.85
C PRO A 39 -15.27 -6.59 7.31
N ARG A 40 -14.32 -6.66 8.24
CA ARG A 40 -14.53 -6.45 9.67
C ARG A 40 -13.31 -5.78 10.30
N ASP A 41 -13.58 -4.85 11.21
CA ASP A 41 -12.56 -4.23 12.04
C ASP A 41 -11.96 -5.26 13.02
N GLY A 42 -10.72 -5.01 13.46
CA GLY A 42 -10.03 -5.86 14.46
C GLY A 42 -9.34 -7.11 13.94
N VAL A 43 -9.33 -7.38 12.62
CA VAL A 43 -8.58 -8.49 12.02
C VAL A 43 -7.28 -7.99 11.39
N SER A 44 -6.15 -8.63 11.72
CA SER A 44 -4.89 -8.43 11.02
C SER A 44 -4.81 -9.30 9.77
N LEU A 45 -4.59 -8.68 8.62
CA LEU A 45 -4.38 -9.34 7.35
C LEU A 45 -2.95 -9.09 6.86
N LYS A 46 -2.33 -10.11 6.29
CA LYS A 46 -1.04 -9.97 5.63
C LYS A 46 -1.26 -9.90 4.12
N PHE A 47 -0.78 -8.82 3.52
CA PHE A 47 -0.77 -8.64 2.07
C PHE A 47 0.65 -8.87 1.54
N THR A 48 0.78 -9.69 0.50
CA THR A 48 2.06 -9.97 -0.17
C THR A 48 1.92 -9.59 -1.64
N ALA A 49 2.83 -8.75 -2.14
CA ALA A 49 2.88 -8.38 -3.54
C ALA A 49 3.98 -9.18 -4.25
N VAL A 50 3.61 -9.95 -5.29
CA VAL A 50 4.53 -10.73 -6.12
C VAL A 50 4.25 -10.39 -7.58
N HIS A 51 5.24 -9.82 -8.27
CA HIS A 51 5.14 -9.41 -9.69
C HIS A 51 3.86 -8.60 -10.03
N GLY A 52 3.49 -7.65 -9.17
CA GLY A 52 2.30 -6.80 -9.36
C GLY A 52 0.96 -7.45 -8.96
N THR A 53 0.95 -8.73 -8.59
CA THR A 53 -0.24 -9.38 -8.04
C THR A 53 -0.22 -9.32 -6.52
N THR A 54 -1.34 -8.89 -5.93
CA THR A 54 -1.49 -8.81 -4.47
C THR A 54 -2.25 -10.04 -3.96
N TYR A 55 -1.67 -10.73 -2.98
CA TYR A 55 -2.25 -11.89 -2.31
C TYR A 55 -2.58 -11.53 -0.87
N VAL A 56 -3.67 -12.08 -0.35
CA VAL A 56 -4.05 -11.93 1.07
C VAL A 56 -3.94 -13.28 1.76
N SER A 57 -3.39 -13.28 2.98
CA SER A 57 -3.42 -14.42 3.87
C SER A 57 -3.81 -13.98 5.28
N PRO A 58 -4.52 -14.83 6.06
CA PRO A 58 -4.67 -14.61 7.49
C PRO A 58 -3.28 -14.50 8.13
N SER A 59 -3.07 -13.53 9.03
CA SER A 59 -1.86 -13.50 9.85
C SER A 59 -2.13 -14.09 11.24
N PHE A 60 -1.15 -14.80 11.79
CA PHE A 60 -1.22 -15.27 13.16
C PHE A 60 -0.88 -14.13 14.13
N TYR A 61 -1.50 -14.19 15.31
CA TYR A 61 -1.43 -13.18 16.37
C TYR A 61 0.03 -12.80 16.71
N GLY A 62 0.36 -11.50 16.59
CA GLY A 62 1.73 -10.98 16.83
C GLY A 62 2.10 -9.75 15.97
N ASP A 63 1.45 -9.58 14.81
CA ASP A 63 1.71 -8.48 13.85
C ASP A 63 0.76 -7.28 14.01
N TYR A 64 0.06 -7.16 15.15
CA TYR A 64 -0.89 -6.08 15.36
C TYR A 64 -0.12 -4.76 15.60
N ILE A 65 -0.01 -3.93 14.56
CA ILE A 65 0.82 -2.72 14.57
C ILE A 65 0.24 -1.64 15.50
N VAL A 66 -1.07 -1.68 15.77
CA VAL A 66 -1.72 -0.68 16.62
C VAL A 66 -1.48 -1.03 18.10
N PRO A 67 -0.76 -0.18 18.87
CA PRO A 67 -0.43 -0.46 20.25
C PRO A 67 -1.65 -0.60 21.16
N ALA A 68 -1.59 -1.48 22.16
CA ALA A 68 -2.71 -1.74 23.07
C ALA A 68 -3.19 -0.49 23.85
N ASN A 69 -2.33 0.49 24.11
CA ASN A 69 -2.71 1.76 24.73
C ASN A 69 -3.55 2.65 23.81
N PHE A 70 -3.35 2.58 22.48
CA PHE A 70 -4.20 3.28 21.52
C PHE A 70 -5.61 2.66 21.50
N LEU A 71 -5.68 1.33 21.52
CA LEU A 71 -6.94 0.57 21.54
C LEU A 71 -7.83 0.88 22.74
N ARG A 72 -7.24 1.25 23.88
CA ARG A 72 -7.99 1.62 25.09
C ARG A 72 -8.76 2.93 24.92
N ILE A 73 -8.30 3.83 24.05
CA ILE A 73 -8.92 5.14 23.80
C ILE A 73 -9.87 5.08 22.61
N PHE A 74 -9.53 4.27 21.60
CA PHE A 74 -10.31 4.11 20.38
C PHE A 74 -10.66 2.63 20.16
N PRO A 75 -11.77 2.16 20.76
CA PRO A 75 -12.29 0.82 20.47
C PRO A 75 -12.93 0.81 19.07
N PHE A 76 -12.64 -0.23 18.30
CA PHE A 76 -13.26 -0.52 16.99
C PHE A 76 -14.17 -1.73 17.11
#